data_AF-A0A932XSH1-F1
#
_entry.id   AF-A0A932XSH1-F1
#
_cell.length_a   1.000
_cell.length_b   1.000
_cell.length_c   1.000
_cell.angle_alpha   90.00
_cell.angle_beta   90.00
_cell.angle_gamma   90.00
#
_symmetry.space_group_name_H-M   'P 1'
#
loop_
_entity.id
_entity.type
_entity.pdbx_description
1 polymer ?
#
loop_
_entity_poly.entity_id
_entity_poly.type
_entity_poly.pdbx_seq_one_letter_code
_entity_poly.pdbx_strand_id
1 'polypeptide(L)'
;MKQFLTYHSGPDQLLRFKKSIQFIQEVVRSYGSGLYGHVGFSCVLAISRAEELRDQVSQFCPAYRSLDNLVEVLKQFYEGDSPYLDAQRHLEAISAYFNLERYALVRREVAH
;
A
#
# COMPACT_ATOMS: atom_id res chain seq x y z
N MET A 1 7.12 9.30 20.38
CA MET A 1 7.04 8.39 19.21
C MET A 1 5.58 8.29 18.79
N LYS A 2 5.20 8.88 17.64
CA LYS A 2 3.85 8.69 17.08
C LYS A 2 3.79 7.29 16.47
N GLN A 3 2.91 6.45 17.01
CA GLN A 3 2.64 5.11 16.48
C GLN A 3 2.21 5.22 15.01
N PHE A 4 2.61 4.24 14.20
CA PHE A 4 2.29 4.07 12.77
C PHE A 4 0.79 4.20 12.49
N LEU A 5 0.02 3.79 13.49
CA LEU A 5 -1.41 3.76 13.61
C LEU A 5 -1.67 4.41 14.96
N THR A 6 -2.26 5.61 14.99
CA THR A 6 -2.69 6.23 16.24
C THR A 6 -3.52 5.24 17.06
N TYR A 7 -3.57 5.43 18.38
CA TYR A 7 -4.27 4.66 19.42
C TYR A 7 -5.78 4.38 19.16
N HIS A 8 -6.29 4.70 17.96
CA HIS A 8 -7.66 4.54 17.48
C HIS A 8 -7.77 3.66 16.22
N SER A 9 -6.68 2.98 15.83
CA SER A 9 -6.69 2.14 14.64
C SER A 9 -7.30 0.77 14.95
N GLY A 10 -8.63 0.75 15.04
CA GLY A 10 -9.38 -0.47 15.27
C GLY A 10 -9.11 -1.53 14.17
N PRO A 11 -9.49 -2.79 14.42
CA PRO A 11 -9.34 -3.90 13.47
C PRO A 11 -9.93 -3.59 12.07
N ASP A 12 -10.94 -2.73 12.01
CA ASP A 12 -11.55 -2.25 10.77
C ASP A 12 -10.61 -1.41 9.91
N GLN A 13 -9.72 -0.60 10.51
CA GLN A 13 -8.79 0.23 9.77
C GLN A 13 -7.68 -0.64 9.16
N LEU A 14 -7.12 -1.57 9.95
CA LEU A 14 -6.17 -2.57 9.46
C LEU A 14 -6.77 -3.42 8.33
N LEU A 15 -8.04 -3.81 8.43
CA LEU A 15 -8.70 -4.55 7.37
C LEU A 15 -8.85 -3.72 6.08
N ARG A 16 -9.19 -2.43 6.18
CA ARG A 16 -9.24 -1.50 5.03
C ARG A 16 -7.86 -1.31 4.40
N PHE A 17 -6.81 -1.17 5.21
CA PHE A 17 -5.42 -1.10 4.75
C PHE A 17 -5.05 -2.34 3.94
N LYS A 18 -5.31 -3.53 4.49
CA LYS A 18 -5.05 -4.80 3.81
C LYS A 18 -5.78 -4.90 2.46
N LYS A 19 -7.07 -4.57 2.42
CA LYS A 19 -7.88 -4.61 1.19
C LYS A 19 -7.33 -3.63 0.13
N SER A 20 -6.89 -2.45 0.54
CA SER A 20 -6.33 -1.44 -0.36
C SER A 20 -4.99 -1.92 -0.95
N ILE A 21 -4.11 -2.49 -0.13
CA ILE A 21 -2.85 -3.09 -0.60
C ILE A 21 -3.12 -4.24 -1.59
N GLN A 22 -4.08 -5.12 -1.28
CA GLN A 22 -4.45 -6.24 -2.16
C GLN A 22 -4.98 -5.77 -3.52
N PHE A 23 -5.83 -4.74 -3.53
CA PHE A 23 -6.31 -4.14 -4.77
C PHE A 23 -5.16 -3.60 -5.62
N ILE A 24 -4.25 -2.82 -5.03
CA ILE A 24 -3.10 -2.26 -5.77
C ILE A 24 -2.20 -3.40 -6.31
N GLN A 25 -1.99 -4.47 -5.54
CA GLN A 25 -1.25 -5.66 -5.99
C GLN A 25 -1.91 -6.32 -7.21
N GLU A 26 -3.23 -6.42 -7.22
CA GLU A 26 -3.96 -6.99 -8.35
C GLU A 26 -3.78 -6.13 -9.60
N VAL A 27 -3.92 -4.80 -9.49
CA VAL A 27 -3.68 -3.86 -10.60
C VAL A 27 -2.26 -3.98 -11.15
N VAL A 28 -1.24 -4.02 -10.29
CA VAL A 28 0.16 -4.17 -10.71
C VAL A 28 0.38 -5.51 -11.42
N ARG A 29 -0.22 -6.61 -10.94
CA ARG A 29 -0.11 -7.93 -11.58
C ARG A 29 -0.82 -7.98 -12.94
N SER A 30 -2.01 -7.40 -13.05
CA SER A 30 -2.74 -7.33 -14.32
C SER A 30 -1.99 -6.51 -15.36
N TYR A 31 -1.26 -5.47 -14.93
CA TYR A 31 -0.34 -4.74 -15.80
C TYR A 31 0.81 -5.64 -16.28
N GLY A 32 1.50 -6.32 -15.36
CA GLY A 32 2.63 -7.20 -15.68
C GLY A 32 2.26 -8.39 -16.56
N SER A 33 1.02 -8.86 -16.54
CA SER A 33 0.52 -9.95 -17.39
C SER A 33 0.05 -9.49 -18.78
N GLY A 34 0.10 -8.19 -19.07
CA GLY A 34 -0.31 -7.63 -20.37
C GLY A 34 -1.82 -7.64 -20.61
N LEU A 35 -2.64 -7.68 -19.55
CA LEU A 35 -4.10 -7.57 -19.65
C LEU A 35 -4.51 -6.09 -19.74
N TYR A 36 -4.15 -5.45 -20.85
CA TYR A 36 -4.22 -3.99 -21.05
C TYR A 36 -5.64 -3.38 -21.14
N GLY A 37 -6.68 -4.21 -21.33
CA GLY A 37 -8.05 -3.71 -21.61
C GLY A 37 -8.73 -2.94 -20.46
N HIS A 38 -8.24 -3.07 -19.22
CA HIS A 38 -8.85 -2.45 -18.02
C HIS A 38 -7.87 -1.64 -17.17
N VAL A 39 -6.65 -1.40 -17.67
CA VAL A 39 -5.55 -0.83 -16.89
C VAL A 39 -5.78 0.64 -16.56
N GLY A 40 -6.27 1.47 -17.50
CA GLY A 40 -6.35 2.92 -17.28
C GLY A 40 -7.19 3.32 -16.06
N PHE A 41 -8.43 2.86 -15.98
CA PHE A 41 -9.31 3.17 -14.84
C PHE A 41 -8.85 2.52 -13.53
N SER A 42 -8.41 1.25 -13.60
CA SER A 42 -7.92 0.52 -12.43
C SER A 42 -6.62 1.12 -11.87
N CYS A 43 -5.76 1.66 -12.74
CA CYS A 43 -4.52 2.35 -12.36
C CYS A 43 -4.80 3.68 -11.67
N VAL A 44 -5.73 4.50 -12.19
CA VAL A 44 -6.18 5.74 -11.52
C VAL A 44 -6.74 5.44 -10.13
N LEU A 45 -7.55 4.39 -9.99
CA LEU A 45 -8.02 3.95 -8.67
C LEU A 45 -6.88 3.47 -7.77
N ALA A 46 -5.90 2.75 -8.31
CA ALA A 46 -4.75 2.29 -7.54
C ALA A 46 -3.89 3.46 -7.03
N ILE A 47 -3.69 4.50 -7.84
CA ILE A 47 -3.01 5.75 -7.45
C ILE A 47 -3.77 6.40 -6.30
N SER A 48 -5.07 6.66 -6.47
CA SER A 48 -5.90 7.29 -5.45
C SER A 48 -5.89 6.50 -4.14
N ARG A 49 -5.95 5.16 -4.19
CA ARG A 49 -5.80 4.32 -3.00
C ARG A 49 -4.42 4.44 -2.36
N ALA A 50 -3.35 4.45 -3.14
CA ALA A 50 -2.00 4.59 -2.61
C ALA A 50 -1.80 5.95 -1.91
N GLU A 51 -2.38 7.03 -2.46
CA GLU A 51 -2.40 8.36 -1.83
C GLU A 51 -3.20 8.38 -0.52
N GLU A 52 -4.43 7.84 -0.53
CA GLU A 52 -5.24 7.70 0.70
C GLU A 52 -4.51 6.91 1.80
N LEU A 53 -3.78 5.87 1.41
CA LEU A 53 -2.98 5.05 2.31
C LEU A 53 -1.81 5.85 2.89
N ARG A 54 -1.08 6.58 2.05
CA ARG A 54 0.04 7.43 2.46
C ARG A 54 -0.40 8.49 3.46
N ASP A 55 -1.52 9.16 3.19
CA ASP A 55 -2.00 10.28 4.01
C ASP A 55 -2.49 9.83 5.40
N GLN A 56 -2.87 8.56 5.54
CA GLN A 56 -3.22 7.96 6.84
C GLN A 56 -2.00 7.48 7.64
N VAL A 57 -0.81 7.48 7.03
CA VAL A 57 0.42 6.97 7.62
C VAL A 57 1.30 8.16 8.01
N SER A 58 1.87 8.12 9.22
CA SER A 58 2.83 9.14 9.66
C SER A 58 4.02 9.26 8.72
N GLN A 59 4.43 10.48 8.36
CA GLN A 59 5.64 10.75 7.57
C GLN A 59 6.93 10.17 8.16
N PHE A 60 6.96 9.93 9.48
CA PHE A 60 8.10 9.32 10.16
C PHE A 60 8.07 7.79 10.15
N CYS A 61 7.01 7.19 9.60
CA CYS A 61 6.92 5.75 9.48
C CYS A 61 7.72 5.27 8.25
N PRO A 62 8.47 4.16 8.36
CA PRO A 62 9.25 3.62 7.24
C PRO A 62 8.43 3.29 5.98
N ALA A 63 7.17 2.87 6.12
CA ALA A 63 6.30 2.58 4.99
C ALA A 63 5.83 3.83 4.24
N TYR A 64 5.89 5.03 4.85
CA TYR A 64 5.48 6.27 4.18
C TYR A 64 6.28 6.49 2.90
N ARG A 65 7.61 6.33 2.97
CA ARG A 65 8.48 6.48 1.80
C ARG A 65 8.21 5.42 0.74
N SER A 66 7.88 4.20 1.15
CA SER A 66 7.50 3.14 0.21
C SER A 66 6.15 3.42 -0.46
N LEU A 67 5.19 4.00 0.26
CA LEU A 67 3.90 4.44 -0.28
C LEU A 67 4.07 5.61 -1.25
N ASP A 68 4.88 6.60 -0.91
CA ASP A 68 5.16 7.75 -1.75
C ASP A 68 5.83 7.33 -3.07
N ASN A 69 6.84 6.47 -3.01
CA ASN A 69 7.46 5.90 -4.21
C ASN A 69 6.48 5.05 -5.02
N LEU A 70 5.59 4.30 -4.36
CA LEU A 70 4.57 3.50 -5.04
C LEU A 70 3.61 4.40 -5.82
N VAL A 71 3.19 5.54 -5.26
CA VAL A 71 2.33 6.52 -5.97
C VAL A 71 3.02 6.99 -7.25
N GLU A 72 4.28 7.38 -7.18
CA GLU A 72 5.03 7.86 -8.35
C GLU A 72 5.21 6.77 -9.42
N VAL A 73 5.52 5.54 -9.00
CA VAL A 73 5.65 4.40 -9.92
C VAL A 73 4.29 4.06 -10.58
N LEU A 74 3.18 4.16 -9.86
CA LEU A 74 1.86 3.95 -10.43
C LEU A 74 1.46 5.05 -11.43
N LYS A 75 1.89 6.30 -11.22
CA LYS A 75 1.72 7.37 -12.23
C LYS A 75 2.48 7.06 -13.52
N GLN A 76 3.71 6.53 -13.40
CA GLN A 76 4.47 6.06 -14.56
C GLN A 76 3.78 4.92 -15.30
N PHE A 77 3.12 3.98 -14.59
CA PHE A 77 2.31 2.93 -15.22
C PHE A 77 1.17 3.52 -16.07
N TYR A 78 0.52 4.55 -15.54
CA TYR A 78 -0.56 5.25 -16.24
C TYR A 78 -0.06 5.95 -17.52
N GLU A 79 1.16 6.49 -17.47
CA GLU A 79 1.82 7.15 -18.61
C GLU A 79 2.38 6.15 -19.65
N GLY A 80 2.38 4.85 -19.36
CA GLY A 80 2.78 3.79 -20.28
C GLY A 80 4.22 3.31 -20.14
N ASP A 81 4.94 3.78 -19.12
CA ASP A 81 6.25 3.25 -18.75
C ASP A 81 6.10 1.90 -18.03
N SER A 82 7.13 1.04 -18.08
CA SER A 82 7.10 -0.32 -17.49
C SER A 82 7.96 -0.51 -16.22
N PRO A 83 7.75 0.23 -15.12
CA PRO A 83 8.43 -0.01 -13.85
C PRO A 83 7.77 -1.12 -13.01
N TYR A 84 7.33 -2.22 -13.64
CA TYR A 84 6.62 -3.33 -12.97
C TYR A 84 7.35 -3.83 -11.70
N LEU A 85 8.66 -4.09 -11.84
CA LEU A 85 9.49 -4.61 -10.76
C LEU A 85 9.61 -3.62 -9.60
N ASP A 86 9.66 -2.32 -9.89
CA ASP A 86 9.73 -1.30 -8.84
C ASP A 86 8.43 -1.21 -8.05
N ALA A 87 7.26 -1.26 -8.72
CA ALA A 87 5.96 -1.27 -8.05
C ALA A 87 5.83 -2.49 -7.13
N GLN A 88 6.25 -3.65 -7.62
CA GLN A 88 6.21 -4.89 -6.84
C GLN A 88 7.11 -4.79 -5.60
N ARG A 89 8.34 -4.28 -5.75
CA ARG A 89 9.27 -4.08 -4.62
C ARG A 89 8.67 -3.17 -3.54
N HIS A 90 8.03 -2.07 -3.95
CA HIS A 90 7.41 -1.15 -2.99
C HIS A 90 6.19 -1.78 -2.28
N LEU A 91 5.37 -2.54 -3.01
CA LEU A 91 4.25 -3.29 -2.42
C LEU A 91 4.69 -4.36 -1.42
N GLU A 92 5.80 -5.04 -1.67
CA GLU A 92 6.38 -6.03 -0.75
C GLU A 92 6.88 -5.35 0.54
N ALA A 93 7.58 -4.22 0.42
CA ALA A 93 8.02 -3.43 1.57
C ALA A 93 6.83 -2.94 2.42
N ILE A 94 5.80 -2.37 1.79
CA ILE A 94 4.58 -1.91 2.47
C ILE A 94 3.90 -3.06 3.21
N SER A 95 3.76 -4.22 2.55
CA SER A 95 3.16 -5.42 3.14
C SER A 95 3.96 -5.93 4.35
N ALA A 96 5.29 -5.89 4.29
CA ALA A 96 6.15 -6.28 5.39
C ALA A 96 5.95 -5.37 6.61
N TYR A 97 5.96 -4.04 6.41
CA TYR A 97 5.71 -3.08 7.48
C TYR A 97 4.33 -3.25 8.11
N PHE A 98 3.30 -3.42 7.27
CA PHE A 98 1.94 -3.64 7.74
C PHE A 98 1.81 -4.92 8.57
N ASN A 99 2.44 -6.02 8.14
CA ASN A 99 2.45 -7.27 8.88
C ASN A 99 3.16 -7.12 10.23
N LEU A 100 4.30 -6.44 10.28
CA LEU A 100 5.03 -6.17 11.53
C LEU A 100 4.18 -5.39 12.53
N GLU A 101 3.49 -4.33 12.08
CA GLU A 101 2.57 -3.56 12.93
C GLU A 101 1.40 -4.43 13.42
N ARG A 102 0.82 -5.26 12.56
CA ARG A 102 -0.23 -6.22 12.94
C ARG A 102 0.25 -7.18 14.04
N TYR A 103 1.46 -7.72 13.92
CA TYR A 103 2.05 -8.58 14.96
C TYR A 103 2.30 -7.81 16.27
N ALA A 104 2.78 -6.57 16.18
CA ALA A 104 2.99 -5.74 17.36
C ALA A 104 1.68 -5.44 18.11
N LEU A 105 0.59 -5.21 17.38
CA LEU A 105 -0.75 -4.99 17.94
C LEU A 105 -1.26 -6.23 18.68
N VAL A 106 -1.24 -7.41 18.03
CA VAL A 106 -1.68 -8.68 18.65
C VAL A 106 -0.88 -8.99 19.92
N ARG A 107 0.44 -8.79 19.92
CA ARG A 107 1.26 -9.01 21.13
C ARG A 107 0.86 -8.11 22.29
N ARG A 108 0.43 -6.87 22.03
CA ARG A 108 -0.02 -5.95 23.08
C ARG A 108 -1.36 -6.41 23.66
N GLU A 109 -2.27 -6.88 22.82
CA GLU A 109 -3.56 -7.41 23.26
C GLU A 109 -3.43 -8.70 24.09
N VAL A 110 -2.44 -9.55 23.81
CA VAL A 110 -2.18 -10.78 24.58
C VAL A 110 -1.44 -10.51 25.91
N ALA A 111 -0.74 -9.37 26.01
CA ALA A 111 0.01 -9.00 27.21
C ALA A 111 -0.84 -8.22 28.25
N HIS A 112 -2.09 -7.92 27.92
CA HIS A 112 -3.10 -7.29 28.79
C HIS A 112 -4.15 -8.31 29.21
#